data_AF-E6TPR5-F1
#
_entry.id   AF-E6TPR5-F1
#
_cell.length_a   1.000
_cell.length_b   1.000
_cell.length_c   1.000
_cell.angle_alpha   90.00
_cell.angle_beta   90.00
_cell.angle_gamma   90.00
#
_symmetry.space_group_name_H-M   'P 1'
#
loop_
_entity.id
_entity.type
_entity.pdbx_description
1 polymer ?
#
loop_
_entity_poly.entity_id
_entity_poly.type
_entity_poly.pdbx_seq_one_letter_code
_entity_poly.pdbx_strand_id
1 'polypeptide(L)'
;MPDFDVQVDINYLAKVVTEVRDLAETVRTYGRAGASTIAAATPTALHVIAAYLESEMRSWAHTDGTHARLFNEQLGGEAIRFPELRAVLTYVTPSPVSREVQQAELRAAGARLRAVAQELPSRMTTQSVPKFVSLIEEQAATVMEFADGLG
;
A
#
# COMPACT_ATOMS: atom_id res chain seq x y z
N MET A 1 3.05 -24.29 22.03
CA MET A 1 2.70 -23.00 21.40
C MET A 1 1.98 -23.33 20.11
N PRO A 2 0.94 -22.60 19.69
CA PRO A 2 0.51 -22.72 18.31
C PRO A 2 1.66 -22.24 17.42
N ASP A 3 2.13 -23.12 16.53
CA ASP A 3 3.07 -22.75 15.48
C ASP A 3 2.35 -21.81 14.51
N PHE A 4 2.60 -20.52 14.65
CA PHE A 4 2.30 -19.59 13.57
C PHE A 4 3.51 -19.64 12.64
N ASP A 5 3.35 -20.30 11.48
CA ASP A 5 4.32 -20.19 10.40
C ASP A 5 4.31 -18.74 9.91
N VAL A 6 5.27 -17.96 10.41
CA VAL A 6 5.50 -16.59 9.97
C VAL A 6 6.23 -16.65 8.63
N GLN A 7 5.58 -16.17 7.58
CA GLN A 7 6.14 -16.06 6.24
C GLN A 7 6.02 -14.62 5.76
N VAL A 8 7.12 -14.03 5.30
CA VAL A 8 7.13 -12.64 4.83
C VAL A 8 7.95 -12.53 3.55
N ASP A 9 7.28 -12.24 2.43
CA ASP A 9 7.95 -11.90 1.17
C ASP A 9 8.27 -10.39 1.14
N ILE A 10 9.49 -10.05 1.57
CA ILE A 10 9.97 -8.67 1.67
C ILE A 10 9.94 -7.92 0.33
N ASN A 11 10.28 -8.60 -0.78
CA ASN A 11 10.29 -7.98 -2.10
C ASN A 11 8.87 -7.66 -2.57
N TYR A 12 7.92 -8.55 -2.29
CA TYR A 12 6.51 -8.30 -2.56
C TYR A 12 5.98 -7.15 -1.71
N LEU A 13 6.29 -7.10 -0.42
CA LEU A 13 5.84 -6.00 0.46
C LEU A 13 6.36 -4.64 0.01
N ALA A 14 7.61 -4.57 -0.46
CA ALA A 14 8.18 -3.34 -1.03
C ALA A 14 7.39 -2.85 -2.26
N LYS A 15 6.92 -3.78 -3.12
CA LYS A 15 6.03 -3.46 -4.25
C LYS A 15 4.67 -2.97 -3.76
N VAL A 16 4.06 -3.64 -2.80
CA VAL A 16 2.77 -3.25 -2.21
C VAL A 16 2.84 -1.85 -1.61
N VAL A 17 3.89 -1.53 -0.84
CA VAL A 17 4.07 -0.19 -0.26
C VAL A 17 4.12 0.87 -1.37
N THR A 18 4.88 0.61 -2.43
CA THR A 18 4.97 1.52 -3.59
C THR A 18 3.63 1.67 -4.29
N GLU A 19 2.90 0.57 -4.52
CA GLU A 19 1.60 0.56 -5.19
C GLU A 19 0.53 1.32 -4.37
N VAL A 20 0.45 1.09 -3.06
CA VAL A 20 -0.51 1.82 -2.20
C VAL A 20 -0.23 3.32 -2.19
N ARG A 21 1.04 3.74 -2.23
CA ARG A 21 1.43 5.15 -2.38
C ARG A 21 1.03 5.73 -3.73
N ASP A 22 1.24 4.99 -4.81
CA ASP A 22 0.86 5.42 -6.16
C ASP A 22 -0.66 5.58 -6.29
N LEU A 23 -1.41 4.61 -5.76
CA LEU A 23 -2.87 4.69 -5.68
C LEU A 23 -3.35 5.88 -4.84
N ALA A 24 -2.63 6.24 -3.76
CA ALA A 24 -2.91 7.45 -3.00
C ALA A 24 -2.77 8.73 -3.84
N GLU A 25 -1.76 8.80 -4.71
CA GLU A 25 -1.58 9.93 -5.63
C GLU A 25 -2.64 9.96 -6.73
N THR A 26 -3.04 8.81 -7.26
CA THR A 26 -4.19 8.70 -8.18
C THR A 26 -5.46 9.24 -7.55
N VAL A 27 -5.77 8.84 -6.31
CA VAL A 27 -6.94 9.35 -5.58
C VAL A 27 -6.81 10.85 -5.28
N ARG A 28 -5.61 11.35 -4.95
CA ARG A 28 -5.38 12.79 -4.76
C ARG A 28 -5.63 13.59 -6.04
N THR A 29 -5.26 13.00 -7.18
CA THR A 29 -5.33 13.60 -8.51
C THR A 29 -6.78 13.68 -9.01
N TYR A 30 -7.55 12.59 -8.86
CA TYR A 30 -8.88 12.46 -9.46
C TYR A 30 -10.04 12.56 -8.45
N GLY A 31 -9.77 12.49 -7.15
CA GLY A 31 -10.78 12.44 -6.09
C GLY A 31 -11.46 13.78 -5.75
N ARG A 32 -11.51 14.73 -6.68
CA ARG A 32 -12.19 16.04 -6.51
C ARG A 32 -13.28 16.20 -7.57
N ALA A 33 -14.53 16.36 -7.13
CA ALA A 33 -15.67 16.56 -8.02
C ALA A 33 -16.64 17.59 -7.45
N GLY A 34 -16.62 18.81 -8.00
CA GLY A 34 -17.46 19.91 -7.52
C GLY A 34 -17.16 20.23 -6.05
N ALA A 35 -18.18 20.13 -5.20
CA ALA A 35 -18.05 20.33 -3.74
C ALA A 35 -17.68 19.05 -2.96
N SER A 36 -17.73 17.87 -3.60
CA SER A 36 -17.38 16.59 -2.99
C SER A 36 -15.91 16.25 -3.23
N THR A 37 -15.23 15.69 -2.22
CA THR A 37 -13.82 15.34 -2.33
C THR A 37 -13.41 14.21 -1.40
N ILE A 38 -12.65 13.26 -1.92
CA ILE A 38 -11.87 12.29 -1.16
C ILE A 38 -10.35 12.55 -1.27
N ALA A 39 -9.94 13.53 -2.09
CA ALA A 39 -8.54 13.82 -2.44
C ALA A 39 -7.65 14.36 -1.30
N ALA A 40 -8.14 14.37 -0.07
CA ALA A 40 -7.36 14.74 1.12
C ALA A 40 -7.31 13.59 2.13
N ALA A 41 -8.45 13.16 2.64
CA ALA A 41 -8.52 12.15 3.70
C ALA A 41 -8.06 10.77 3.22
N THR A 42 -8.57 10.29 2.08
CA THR A 42 -8.26 8.94 1.56
C THR A 42 -6.79 8.80 1.15
N PRO A 43 -6.17 9.72 0.39
CA PRO A 43 -4.74 9.67 0.13
C PRO A 43 -3.89 9.69 1.41
N THR A 44 -4.29 10.47 2.41
CA THR A 44 -3.57 10.52 3.69
C THR A 44 -3.64 9.17 4.41
N ALA A 45 -4.82 8.56 4.47
CA ALA A 45 -5.00 7.23 5.05
C ALA A 45 -4.16 6.17 4.32
N LEU A 46 -4.17 6.16 2.99
CA LEU A 46 -3.37 5.24 2.17
C LEU A 46 -1.86 5.42 2.41
N HIS A 47 -1.36 6.65 2.51
CA HIS A 47 0.04 6.92 2.85
C HIS A 47 0.42 6.43 4.25
N VAL A 48 -0.46 6.58 5.23
CA VAL A 48 -0.25 6.06 6.60
C VAL A 48 -0.23 4.53 6.58
N ILE A 49 -1.15 3.89 5.86
CA ILE A 49 -1.17 2.42 5.70
C ILE A 49 0.15 1.95 5.05
N ALA A 50 0.58 2.59 3.97
CA ALA A 50 1.83 2.24 3.29
C ALA A 50 3.06 2.43 4.19
N ALA A 51 3.11 3.51 4.98
CA ALA A 51 4.18 3.73 5.95
C ALA A 51 4.21 2.64 7.03
N TYR A 52 3.04 2.19 7.50
CA TYR A 52 2.97 1.12 8.49
C TYR A 52 3.38 -0.24 7.90
N LEU A 53 2.95 -0.55 6.67
CA LEU A 53 3.42 -1.74 5.93
C LEU A 53 4.94 -1.72 5.73
N GLU A 54 5.51 -0.57 5.37
CA GLU A 54 6.96 -0.42 5.22
C GLU A 54 7.70 -0.67 6.55
N SER A 55 7.16 -0.16 7.66
CA SER A 55 7.73 -0.39 8.99
C SER A 55 7.73 -1.87 9.37
N GLU A 56 6.63 -2.59 9.11
CA GLU A 56 6.54 -4.03 9.35
C GLU A 56 7.53 -4.80 8.47
N MET A 57 7.56 -4.50 7.17
CA MET A 57 8.53 -5.08 6.22
C MET A 57 9.97 -4.90 6.69
N ARG A 58 10.35 -3.68 7.09
CA ARG A 58 11.71 -3.39 7.58
C ARG A 58 12.02 -4.14 8.87
N SER A 59 11.03 -4.29 9.75
CA SER A 59 11.18 -5.03 11.00
C SER A 59 11.43 -6.52 10.75
N TRP A 60 10.68 -7.13 9.83
CA TRP A 60 10.89 -8.52 9.43
C TRP A 60 12.23 -8.73 8.72
N ALA A 61 12.60 -7.85 7.79
CA ALA A 61 13.91 -7.92 7.13
C ALA A 61 15.08 -7.82 8.14
N HIS A 62 14.92 -7.00 9.18
CA HIS A 62 15.90 -6.89 10.26
C HIS A 62 15.99 -8.17 11.11
N THR A 63 14.84 -8.77 11.45
CA THR A 63 14.79 -10.05 12.18
C THR A 63 15.46 -11.17 11.37
N ASP A 64 15.14 -11.30 10.08
CA ASP A 64 15.73 -12.30 9.19
C ASP A 64 17.24 -12.11 9.07
N GLY A 65 17.71 -10.88 8.86
CA GLY A 65 19.14 -10.55 8.83
C GLY A 65 19.85 -10.83 10.15
N THR A 66 19.19 -10.58 11.29
CA THR A 66 19.75 -10.87 12.61
C THR A 66 19.88 -12.37 12.84
N HIS A 67 18.86 -13.16 12.47
CA HIS A 67 18.92 -14.62 12.52
C HIS A 67 20.03 -15.16 11.63
N ALA A 68 20.12 -14.70 10.38
CA ALA A 68 21.19 -15.11 9.45
C ALA A 68 22.59 -14.83 10.03
N ARG A 69 22.77 -13.68 10.68
CA ARG A 69 24.04 -13.33 11.34
C ARG A 69 24.38 -14.22 12.53
N LEU A 70 23.39 -14.57 13.36
CA LEU A 70 23.58 -15.48 14.49
C LEU A 70 24.01 -16.89 14.05
N PHE A 71 23.56 -17.33 12.87
CA PHE A 71 23.93 -18.64 12.32
C PHE A 71 25.22 -18.64 11.47
N ASN A 72 25.57 -17.52 10.82
CA ASN A 72 26.70 -17.46 9.86
C ASN A 72 27.97 -16.77 10.38
N GLU A 73 28.05 -16.35 11.64
CA GLU A 73 29.22 -15.72 12.29
C GLU A 73 29.94 -14.60 11.48
N GLN A 74 29.25 -13.93 10.54
CA GLN A 74 29.84 -12.79 9.82
C GLN A 74 29.61 -11.48 10.58
N LEU A 75 30.70 -10.99 11.18
CA LEU A 75 30.78 -9.70 11.87
C LEU A 75 30.89 -8.55 10.84
N GLY A 76 29.75 -7.99 10.44
CA GLY A 76 29.67 -6.77 9.63
C GLY A 76 28.25 -6.26 9.47
N GLY A 77 28.06 -4.93 9.50
CA GLY A 77 26.75 -4.30 9.29
C GLY A 77 26.45 -4.17 7.80
N GLU A 78 25.89 -5.20 7.18
CA GLU A 78 25.43 -5.13 5.80
C GLU A 78 24.13 -4.31 5.74
N ALA A 79 24.07 -3.32 4.84
CA ALA A 79 22.88 -2.50 4.66
C ALA A 79 21.80 -3.28 3.91
N ILE A 80 20.65 -3.50 4.54
CA ILE A 80 19.49 -4.12 3.89
C ILE A 80 18.90 -3.13 2.88
N ARG A 81 18.85 -3.52 1.61
CA ARG A 81 18.32 -2.71 0.50
C ARG A 81 16.95 -3.23 0.06
N PHE A 82 16.07 -2.32 -0.36
CA PHE A 82 14.73 -2.64 -0.87
C PHE A 82 14.56 -2.03 -2.27
N PRO A 83 15.08 -2.66 -3.34
CA PRO A 83 15.05 -2.09 -4.69
C PRO A 83 13.64 -1.82 -5.24
N GLU A 84 12.66 -2.59 -4.76
CA GLU A 84 11.25 -2.46 -5.15
C GLU A 84 10.51 -1.36 -4.38
N LEU A 85 11.13 -0.78 -3.35
CA LEU A 85 10.58 0.37 -2.62
C LEU A 85 10.96 1.64 -3.37
N ARG A 86 10.03 2.18 -4.17
CA ARG A 86 10.30 3.34 -5.04
C ARG A 86 9.73 4.62 -4.48
N ALA A 87 10.34 5.75 -4.85
CA ALA A 87 9.74 7.05 -4.65
C ALA A 87 8.53 7.21 -5.58
N VAL A 88 7.40 7.65 -5.02
CA VAL A 88 6.18 7.96 -5.78
C VAL A 88 6.10 9.47 -5.96
N LEU A 89 5.72 9.91 -7.16
CA LEU A 89 5.61 11.32 -7.50
C LEU A 89 4.23 11.86 -7.13
N THR A 90 4.18 13.01 -6.47
CA THR A 90 2.92 13.76 -6.30
C THR A 90 2.64 14.54 -7.57
N TYR A 91 1.56 14.18 -8.27
CA TYR A 91 1.16 14.85 -9.50
C TYR A 91 0.31 16.09 -9.21
N VAL A 92 0.56 17.14 -9.99
CA VAL A 92 -0.35 18.30 -10.11
C VAL A 92 -1.00 18.19 -11.48
N THR A 93 -2.22 17.66 -11.54
CA THR A 93 -2.97 17.60 -12.80
C THR A 93 -3.48 18.98 -13.20
N PRO A 94 -3.33 19.38 -14.48
CA PRO A 94 -4.00 20.55 -15.00
C PRO A 94 -5.52 20.34 -14.92
N SER A 95 -6.22 21.21 -14.21
CA SER A 95 -7.69 21.26 -14.26
C SER A 95 -8.16 21.93 -15.56
N PRO A 96 -9.22 21.44 -16.21
CA PRO A 96 -10.12 20.36 -15.79
C PRO A 96 -9.87 19.00 -16.48
N VAL A 97 -9.97 17.90 -15.70
CA VAL A 97 -10.06 16.51 -16.20
C VAL A 97 -11.53 16.14 -16.43
N SER A 98 -11.85 15.36 -17.46
CA SER A 98 -13.23 14.93 -17.72
C SER A 98 -13.75 13.98 -16.62
N ARG A 99 -15.06 14.00 -16.36
CA ARG A 99 -15.70 13.12 -15.36
C ARG A 99 -15.53 11.63 -15.69
N GLU A 100 -15.61 11.28 -16.97
CA GLU A 100 -15.41 9.90 -17.44
C GLU A 100 -14.01 9.40 -17.10
N VAL A 101 -12.98 10.23 -17.30
CA VAL A 101 -11.60 9.90 -16.93
C VAL A 101 -11.48 9.78 -15.41
N GLN A 102 -12.02 10.74 -14.65
CA GLN A 102 -12.01 10.67 -13.17
C GLN A 102 -12.63 9.37 -12.66
N GLN A 103 -13.80 9.00 -13.19
CA GLN A 103 -14.50 7.79 -12.80
C GLN A 103 -13.70 6.53 -13.17
N ALA A 104 -13.15 6.46 -14.38
CA ALA A 104 -12.35 5.31 -14.82
C ALA A 104 -11.09 5.12 -13.96
N GLU A 105 -10.36 6.20 -13.70
CA GLU A 105 -9.13 6.18 -12.90
C GLU A 105 -9.42 5.79 -11.44
N LEU A 106 -10.48 6.33 -10.83
CA LEU A 106 -10.84 5.99 -9.45
C LEU A 106 -11.37 4.56 -9.34
N ARG A 107 -12.15 4.06 -10.30
CA ARG A 107 -12.56 2.65 -10.31
C ARG A 107 -11.37 1.71 -10.46
N ALA A 108 -10.44 2.04 -11.34
CA ALA A 108 -9.20 1.27 -11.50
C ALA A 108 -8.40 1.25 -10.18
N ALA A 109 -8.27 2.41 -9.53
CA ALA A 109 -7.58 2.52 -8.24
C ALA A 109 -8.25 1.69 -7.14
N GLY A 110 -9.57 1.79 -7.00
CA GLY A 110 -10.34 0.99 -6.04
C GLY A 110 -10.24 -0.51 -6.29
N ALA A 111 -10.30 -0.94 -7.55
CA ALA A 111 -10.09 -2.35 -7.92
C ALA A 111 -8.69 -2.85 -7.57
N ARG A 112 -7.65 -2.04 -7.79
CA ARG A 112 -6.28 -2.38 -7.41
C ARG A 112 -6.06 -2.45 -5.91
N LEU A 113 -6.63 -1.53 -5.13
CA LEU A 113 -6.61 -1.63 -3.66
C LEU A 113 -7.24 -2.95 -3.18
N ARG A 114 -8.38 -3.37 -3.75
CA ARG A 114 -8.98 -4.68 -3.42
C ARG A 114 -8.07 -5.86 -3.78
N ALA A 115 -7.44 -5.83 -4.95
CA ALA A 115 -6.51 -6.88 -5.35
C ALA A 115 -5.33 -6.98 -4.38
N VAL A 116 -4.73 -5.84 -4.01
CA VAL A 116 -3.66 -5.78 -3.00
C VAL A 116 -4.11 -6.42 -1.68
N ALA A 117 -5.31 -6.08 -1.19
CA ALA A 117 -5.85 -6.64 0.04
C ALA A 117 -6.07 -8.16 -0.05
N GLN A 118 -6.52 -8.67 -1.19
CA GLN A 118 -6.74 -10.10 -1.42
C GLN A 118 -5.44 -10.90 -1.52
N GLU A 119 -4.40 -10.32 -2.11
CA GLU A 119 -3.12 -10.99 -2.32
C GLU A 119 -2.23 -10.96 -1.07
N LEU A 120 -2.38 -9.95 -0.21
CA LEU A 120 -1.52 -9.74 0.97
C LEU A 120 -1.40 -10.98 1.89
N PRO A 121 -2.48 -11.71 2.25
CA PRO A 121 -2.39 -12.89 3.11
C PRO A 121 -1.62 -14.07 2.50
N SER A 122 -1.47 -14.13 1.17
CA SER A 122 -0.69 -15.19 0.52
C SER A 122 0.82 -14.91 0.49
N ARG A 123 1.22 -13.68 0.83
CA ARG A 123 2.61 -13.18 0.75
C ARG A 123 3.16 -12.74 2.10
N MET A 124 2.28 -12.53 3.07
CA MET A 124 2.61 -12.17 4.44
C MET A 124 1.65 -12.91 5.36
N THR A 125 2.21 -13.69 6.28
CA THR A 125 1.48 -14.43 7.31
C THR A 125 1.97 -13.94 8.67
N THR A 126 1.36 -12.85 9.15
CA THR A 126 1.64 -12.26 10.47
C THR A 126 0.33 -11.90 11.16
N GLN A 127 0.39 -11.59 12.45
CA GLN A 127 -0.78 -11.14 13.21
C GLN A 127 -1.33 -9.78 12.73
N SER A 128 -0.51 -8.98 12.03
CA SER A 128 -0.88 -7.64 11.55
C SER A 128 -1.62 -7.68 10.20
N VAL A 129 -1.52 -8.76 9.42
CA VAL A 129 -2.12 -8.89 8.08
C VAL A 129 -3.63 -8.65 8.05
N PRO A 130 -4.45 -9.25 8.93
CA PRO A 130 -5.90 -9.00 8.89
C PRO A 130 -6.27 -7.52 9.05
N LYS A 131 -5.49 -6.78 9.86
CA LYS A 131 -5.67 -5.34 10.03
C LYS A 131 -5.34 -4.57 8.75
N PHE A 132 -4.24 -4.91 8.07
CA PHE A 132 -3.90 -4.28 6.80
C PHE A 132 -4.92 -4.55 5.72
N VAL A 133 -5.39 -5.80 5.59
CA VAL A 133 -6.45 -6.17 4.65
C VAL A 133 -7.69 -5.30 4.90
N SER A 134 -8.18 -5.26 6.14
CA SER A 134 -9.36 -4.48 6.50
C SER A 134 -9.21 -2.98 6.19
N LEU A 135 -8.06 -2.39 6.53
CA LEU A 135 -7.80 -0.96 6.27
C LEU A 135 -7.74 -0.65 4.77
N ILE A 136 -7.11 -1.50 3.97
CA ILE A 136 -7.01 -1.32 2.52
C ILE A 136 -8.39 -1.51 1.86
N GLU A 137 -9.17 -2.50 2.30
CA GLU A 137 -10.54 -2.73 1.80
C GLU A 137 -11.47 -1.55 2.11
N GLU A 138 -11.35 -0.95 3.30
CA GLU A 138 -12.12 0.25 3.68
C GLU A 138 -11.81 1.43 2.75
N GLN A 139 -10.53 1.68 2.47
CA GLN A 139 -10.15 2.74 1.53
C GLN A 139 -10.60 2.40 0.10
N ALA A 140 -10.51 1.12 -0.31
CA ALA A 140 -10.99 0.69 -1.62
C ALA A 140 -12.51 0.91 -1.78
N ALA A 141 -13.29 0.60 -0.74
CA ALA A 141 -14.73 0.86 -0.72
C ALA A 141 -15.04 2.35 -0.85
N THR A 142 -14.34 3.20 -0.09
CA THR A 142 -14.49 4.66 -0.14
C THR A 142 -14.20 5.22 -1.54
N VAL A 143 -13.13 4.74 -2.19
CA VAL A 143 -12.76 5.16 -3.56
C VAL A 143 -13.82 4.74 -4.57
N MET A 144 -14.30 3.49 -4.47
CA MET A 144 -15.32 2.95 -5.38
C MET A 144 -16.67 3.68 -5.24
N GLU A 145 -17.11 3.92 -4.00
CA GLU A 145 -18.36 4.64 -3.71
C GLU A 145 -18.31 6.07 -4.29
N PHE A 146 -17.19 6.77 -4.11
CA PHE A 146 -17.03 8.09 -4.70
C PHE A 146 -17.04 8.03 -6.23
N ALA A 147 -16.34 7.06 -6.84
CA ALA A 147 -16.28 6.92 -8.30
C ALA A 147 -17.66 6.61 -8.91
N ASP A 148 -18.45 5.79 -8.23
CA ASP A 148 -19.81 5.45 -8.67
C ASP A 148 -20.75 6.66 -8.56
N GLY A 149 -20.56 7.52 -7.56
CA GLY A 149 -21.27 8.80 -7.41
C GLY A 149 -20.92 9.88 -8.44
N LEU A 150 -19.91 9.66 -9.31
CA LEU A 150 -19.60 10.56 -10.43
C LEU A 150 -20.47 10.32 -11.68
N GLY A 151 -21.08 9.13 -11.76
CA GLY A 151 -21.90 8.66 -12.89
C GLY A 151 -23.33 9.18 -12.86
#